data_AF-A0A3P6RYW6-F1
#
_entry.id   AF-A0A3P6RYW6-F1
#
_cell.length_a   1.000
_cell.length_b   1.000
_cell.length_c   1.000
_cell.angle_alpha   90.00
_cell.angle_beta   90.00
_cell.angle_gamma   90.00
#
_symmetry.space_group_name_H-M   'P 1'
#
loop_
_entity.id
_entity.type
_entity.pdbx_description
1 polymer ?
#
loop_
_entity_poly.entity_id
_entity_poly.type
_entity_poly.pdbx_seq_one_letter_code
_entity_poly.pdbx_strand_id
1 'polypeptide(L)'
;MLHRAREGAIIAKDIRDLTEIFEVAWKMFANRVGMWVEQGLVDDCELEFMIWPTEALNSSYVQKIVTSSTIRLDSKDYVLIEDLCPSFLMRLLPSIAKCGNYIYMMEKTRIRDPLSLNWGKLDVVGLQRKVKEIEKTKSALVLKQLRTAIPFDNSVRDTMALLLKCRDLDGLIRSKESILFKPIEEVSKFVCKFFG
;
A
#
# COMPACT_ATOMS: atom_id res chain seq x y z
N MET A 1 28.45 -25.22 -41.70
CA MET A 1 27.94 -23.84 -41.79
C MET A 1 26.40 -23.77 -41.82
N LEU A 2 25.70 -24.59 -42.62
CA LEU A 2 24.22 -24.64 -42.67
C LEU A 2 23.52 -24.97 -41.33
N HIS A 3 24.08 -25.87 -40.51
CA HIS A 3 23.52 -26.22 -39.21
C HIS A 3 23.47 -25.03 -38.24
N ARG A 4 24.61 -24.32 -38.07
CA ARG A 4 24.69 -23.12 -37.24
C ARG A 4 23.78 -21.98 -37.72
N ALA A 5 23.61 -21.83 -39.03
CA ALA A 5 22.70 -20.84 -39.59
C ALA A 5 21.23 -21.17 -39.29
N ARG A 6 20.86 -22.46 -39.32
CA ARG A 6 19.52 -22.95 -38.93
C ARG A 6 19.27 -22.80 -37.43
N GLU A 7 20.24 -23.16 -36.59
CA GLU A 7 20.16 -22.93 -35.14
C GLU A 7 19.99 -21.43 -34.81
N GLY A 8 20.79 -20.57 -35.45
CA GLY A 8 20.67 -19.12 -35.28
C GLY A 8 19.30 -18.58 -35.72
N ALA A 9 18.72 -19.11 -36.79
CA ALA A 9 17.39 -18.72 -37.25
C ALA A 9 16.26 -19.16 -36.30
N ILE A 10 16.35 -20.36 -35.73
CA ILE A 10 15.39 -20.86 -34.73
C ILE A 10 15.47 -20.01 -33.47
N ILE A 11 16.67 -19.80 -32.93
CA ILE A 11 16.88 -18.97 -31.73
C ILE A 11 16.35 -17.55 -31.93
N ALA A 12 16.60 -16.94 -33.09
CA ALA A 12 16.12 -15.59 -33.39
C ALA A 12 14.59 -15.51 -33.51
N LYS A 13 13.94 -16.59 -33.97
CA LYS A 13 12.48 -16.69 -33.98
C LYS A 13 11.95 -16.80 -32.55
N ASP A 14 12.50 -17.73 -31.75
CA ASP A 14 12.05 -17.94 -30.38
C ASP A 14 12.20 -16.68 -29.51
N ILE A 15 13.31 -15.93 -29.68
CA ILE A 15 13.50 -14.64 -29.00
C ILE A 15 12.43 -13.62 -29.38
N ARG A 16 12.05 -13.58 -30.66
CA ARG A 16 11.02 -12.65 -31.14
C ARG A 16 9.65 -13.01 -30.57
N ASP A 17 9.29 -14.29 -30.63
CA ASP A 17 8.01 -14.79 -30.11
C ASP A 17 7.90 -14.52 -28.60
N LEU A 18 8.96 -14.75 -27.83
CA LEU A 18 9.02 -14.42 -26.40
C LEU A 18 8.90 -12.91 -26.13
N THR A 19 9.50 -12.08 -26.97
CA THR A 19 9.42 -10.61 -26.85
C THR A 19 7.98 -10.14 -27.07
N GLU A 20 7.31 -10.67 -28.09
CA GLU A 20 5.92 -10.34 -28.40
C GLU A 20 4.97 -10.76 -27.26
N ILE A 21 5.14 -11.98 -26.73
CA ILE A 21 4.37 -12.45 -25.57
C ILE A 21 4.59 -11.55 -24.35
N PHE A 22 5.84 -11.18 -24.07
CA PHE A 22 6.17 -10.27 -22.99
C PHE A 22 5.50 -8.91 -23.17
N GLU A 23 5.56 -8.32 -24.37
CA GLU A 23 4.96 -7.01 -24.64
C GLU A 23 3.44 -7.00 -24.42
N VAL A 24 2.74 -8.06 -24.83
CA VAL A 24 1.29 -8.21 -24.61
C VAL A 24 0.98 -8.30 -23.12
N ALA A 25 1.66 -9.20 -22.40
CA ALA A 25 1.46 -9.38 -20.96
C ALA A 25 1.82 -8.11 -20.17
N TRP A 26 2.93 -7.47 -20.54
CA TRP A 26 3.41 -6.24 -19.94
C TRP A 26 2.40 -5.10 -20.11
N LYS A 27 1.81 -4.95 -21.29
CA LYS A 27 0.80 -3.92 -21.55
C LYS A 27 -0.41 -4.08 -20.63
N MET A 28 -0.88 -5.31 -20.43
CA MET A 28 -1.99 -5.60 -19.52
C MET A 28 -1.61 -5.27 -18.07
N PHE A 29 -0.46 -5.77 -17.62
CA PHE A 29 0.04 -5.53 -16.27
C PHE A 29 0.24 -4.02 -15.98
N ALA A 30 0.88 -3.29 -16.89
CA ALA A 30 1.15 -1.86 -16.74
C ALA A 30 -0.15 -1.05 -16.64
N ASN A 31 -1.18 -1.40 -17.42
CA ASN A 31 -2.49 -0.76 -17.33
C ASN A 31 -3.17 -1.02 -15.97
N ARG A 32 -3.11 -2.25 -15.44
CA ARG A 32 -3.62 -2.56 -14.10
C ARG A 32 -2.91 -1.77 -13.00
N VAL A 33 -1.58 -1.64 -13.10
CA VAL A 33 -0.81 -0.74 -12.21
C VAL A 33 -1.33 0.70 -12.32
N GLY A 34 -1.52 1.22 -13.54
CA GLY A 34 -2.02 2.57 -13.77
C GLY A 34 -3.38 2.85 -13.14
N MET A 35 -4.35 1.96 -13.34
CA MET A 35 -5.68 2.04 -12.73
C MET A 35 -5.59 2.08 -11.21
N TRP A 36 -4.77 1.21 -10.62
CA TRP A 36 -4.58 1.19 -9.19
C TRP A 36 -3.92 2.48 -8.65
N VAL A 37 -2.79 2.89 -9.20
CA VAL A 37 -2.01 4.02 -8.64
C VAL A 37 -2.62 5.39 -8.89
N GLU A 38 -3.44 5.54 -9.94
CA GLU A 38 -4.13 6.82 -10.22
C GLU A 38 -5.52 6.89 -9.61
N GLN A 39 -6.27 5.78 -9.63
CA GLN A 39 -7.70 5.75 -9.34
C GLN A 39 -8.08 4.84 -8.16
N GLY A 40 -7.18 3.96 -7.69
CA GLY A 40 -7.45 3.02 -6.61
C GLY A 40 -8.46 1.95 -7.00
N LEU A 41 -8.54 1.63 -8.29
CA LEU A 41 -9.45 0.63 -8.84
C LEU A 41 -8.67 -0.64 -9.21
N VAL A 42 -9.33 -1.77 -9.03
CA VAL A 42 -8.89 -3.07 -9.51
C VAL A 42 -9.95 -3.56 -10.50
N ASP A 43 -9.53 -3.79 -11.73
CA ASP A 43 -10.34 -4.43 -12.78
C ASP A 43 -9.65 -5.74 -13.16
N ASP A 44 -9.84 -6.73 -12.29
CA ASP A 44 -9.26 -8.06 -12.45
C ASP A 44 -10.18 -9.14 -11.87
N CYS A 45 -11.01 -9.72 -12.75
CA CYS A 45 -11.90 -10.83 -12.40
C CYS A 45 -11.17 -12.17 -12.23
N GLU A 46 -9.98 -12.30 -12.80
CA GLU A 46 -9.19 -13.55 -12.80
C GLU A 46 -8.20 -13.63 -11.64
N LEU A 47 -8.11 -12.56 -10.84
CA LEU A 47 -7.21 -12.47 -9.68
C LEU A 47 -5.72 -12.67 -10.06
N GLU A 48 -5.31 -12.24 -11.25
CA GLU A 48 -3.92 -12.38 -11.70
C GLU A 48 -3.02 -11.21 -11.26
N PHE A 49 -3.62 -10.09 -10.86
CA PHE A 49 -2.93 -8.91 -10.37
C PHE A 49 -2.63 -9.02 -8.89
N MET A 50 -1.60 -8.34 -8.42
CA MET A 50 -1.15 -8.40 -7.03
C MET A 50 -2.08 -7.74 -6.00
N ILE A 51 -3.14 -7.02 -6.41
CA ILE A 51 -4.11 -6.42 -5.50
C ILE A 51 -5.45 -7.11 -5.69
N TRP A 52 -5.96 -7.78 -4.65
CA TRP A 52 -7.21 -8.52 -4.70
C TRP A 52 -8.27 -7.88 -3.80
N PRO A 53 -9.55 -7.85 -4.22
CA PRO A 53 -10.62 -7.41 -3.35
C PRO A 53 -10.90 -8.46 -2.27
N THR A 54 -11.06 -8.04 -1.01
CA THR A 54 -11.28 -8.95 0.12
C THR A 54 -12.62 -9.68 0.05
N GLU A 55 -13.62 -9.11 -0.62
CA GLU A 55 -14.93 -9.72 -0.84
C GLU A 55 -14.88 -10.99 -1.68
N ALA A 56 -13.85 -11.14 -2.54
CA ALA A 56 -13.64 -12.34 -3.35
C ALA A 56 -12.99 -13.49 -2.55
N LEU A 57 -12.61 -13.26 -1.28
CA LEU A 57 -11.82 -14.19 -0.47
C LEU A 57 -12.53 -14.53 0.83
N ASN A 58 -12.21 -15.71 1.39
CA ASN A 58 -12.68 -16.05 2.73
C ASN A 58 -11.84 -15.32 3.81
N SER A 59 -12.46 -15.07 4.96
CA SER A 59 -11.83 -14.28 6.05
C SER A 59 -10.57 -14.91 6.63
N SER A 60 -10.51 -16.25 6.70
CA SER A 60 -9.34 -16.96 7.24
C SER A 60 -8.13 -16.88 6.31
N TYR A 61 -8.34 -16.88 5.00
CA TYR A 61 -7.30 -16.72 3.99
C TYR A 61 -6.78 -15.28 3.95
N VAL A 62 -7.67 -14.29 4.03
CA VAL A 62 -7.29 -12.88 4.20
C VAL A 62 -6.39 -12.70 5.42
N GLN A 63 -6.75 -13.28 6.58
CA GLN A 63 -5.92 -13.19 7.78
C GLN A 63 -4.55 -13.82 7.60
N LYS A 64 -4.45 -14.98 6.93
CA LYS A 64 -3.17 -15.62 6.63
C LYS A 64 -2.27 -14.72 5.79
N ILE A 65 -2.80 -14.18 4.70
CA ILE A 65 -2.07 -13.26 3.80
C ILE A 65 -1.58 -12.03 4.57
N VAL A 66 -2.46 -11.36 5.31
CA VAL A 66 -2.11 -10.15 6.06
C VAL A 66 -1.04 -10.43 7.13
N THR A 67 -1.08 -11.61 7.74
CA THR A 67 -0.11 -12.01 8.77
C THR A 67 1.25 -12.33 8.18
N SER A 68 1.31 -12.97 7.01
CA SER A 68 2.57 -13.35 6.34
C SER A 68 3.20 -12.23 5.52
N SER A 69 2.41 -11.23 5.12
CA SER A 69 2.86 -10.16 4.23
C SER A 69 3.77 -9.14 4.93
N THR A 70 4.80 -8.71 4.19
CA THR A 70 5.73 -7.66 4.58
C THR A 70 5.20 -6.26 4.26
N ILE A 71 4.36 -6.13 3.22
CA ILE A 71 3.77 -4.87 2.77
C ILE A 71 2.25 -4.92 2.92
N ARG A 72 1.70 -4.08 3.81
CA ARG A 72 0.25 -4.06 4.08
C ARG A 72 -0.45 -2.90 3.37
N LEU A 73 -1.67 -3.17 2.92
CA LEU A 73 -2.62 -2.14 2.53
C LEU A 73 -3.40 -1.70 3.77
N ASP A 74 -3.70 -0.40 3.85
CA ASP A 74 -4.46 0.17 4.97
C ASP A 74 -5.98 0.03 4.75
N SER A 75 -6.39 -0.36 3.55
CA SER A 75 -7.79 -0.62 3.20
C SER A 75 -8.25 -1.97 3.73
N LYS A 76 -9.51 -2.05 4.14
CA LYS A 76 -10.20 -3.31 4.48
C LYS A 76 -10.74 -4.05 3.26
N ASP A 77 -10.84 -3.34 2.14
CA ASP A 77 -11.51 -3.79 0.93
C ASP A 77 -10.54 -4.51 -0.02
N TYR A 78 -9.23 -4.40 0.23
CA TYR A 78 -8.19 -4.97 -0.61
C TYR A 78 -7.07 -5.63 0.19
N VAL A 79 -6.45 -6.66 -0.39
CA VAL A 79 -5.22 -7.29 0.10
C VAL A 79 -4.15 -7.32 -0.99
N LEU A 80 -2.88 -7.28 -0.56
CA LEU A 80 -1.73 -7.39 -1.44
C LEU A 80 -1.21 -8.84 -1.44
N ILE A 81 -1.03 -9.41 -2.64
CA ILE A 81 -0.44 -10.72 -2.87
C ILE A 81 0.96 -10.52 -3.46
N GLU A 82 1.99 -10.57 -2.59
CA GLU A 82 3.38 -10.30 -3.00
C GLU A 82 3.90 -11.29 -4.04
N ASP A 83 3.45 -12.55 -3.99
CA ASP A 83 3.88 -13.62 -4.90
C ASP A 83 3.50 -13.39 -6.37
N LEU A 84 2.48 -12.55 -6.63
CA LEU A 84 2.06 -12.17 -7.99
C LEU A 84 2.84 -10.97 -8.53
N CYS A 85 3.71 -10.35 -7.72
CA CYS A 85 4.53 -9.25 -8.19
C CYS A 85 5.73 -9.78 -8.99
N PRO A 86 5.94 -9.31 -10.24
CA PRO A 86 7.13 -9.66 -10.99
C PRO A 86 8.39 -9.29 -10.21
N SER A 87 9.37 -10.19 -10.15
CA SER A 87 10.59 -10.03 -9.34
C SER A 87 11.33 -8.72 -9.61
N PHE A 88 11.35 -8.26 -10.86
CA PHE A 88 11.96 -7.01 -11.28
C PHE A 88 11.20 -5.74 -10.82
N LEU A 89 9.98 -5.88 -10.27
CA LEU A 89 9.17 -4.82 -9.68
C LEU A 89 9.04 -4.89 -8.17
N MET A 90 9.59 -5.89 -7.49
CA MET A 90 9.50 -6.03 -6.03
C MET A 90 9.94 -4.77 -5.27
N ARG A 91 10.94 -4.06 -5.78
CA ARG A 91 11.40 -2.78 -5.19
C ARG A 91 10.40 -1.63 -5.36
N LEU A 92 9.54 -1.70 -6.36
CA LEU A 92 8.50 -0.72 -6.65
C LEU A 92 7.19 -1.04 -5.91
N LEU A 93 6.98 -2.31 -5.53
CA LEU A 93 5.76 -2.80 -4.89
C LEU A 93 5.28 -1.94 -3.70
N PRO A 94 6.14 -1.52 -2.75
CA PRO A 94 5.72 -0.65 -1.65
C PRO A 94 5.14 0.69 -2.12
N SER A 95 5.67 1.25 -3.21
CA SER A 95 5.17 2.50 -3.79
C SER A 95 3.81 2.31 -4.44
N ILE A 96 3.61 1.20 -5.13
CA ILE A 96 2.31 0.86 -5.74
C ILE A 96 1.24 0.70 -4.66
N ALA A 97 1.57 -0.01 -3.58
CA ALA A 97 0.69 -0.17 -2.41
C ALA A 97 0.33 1.19 -1.78
N LYS A 98 1.33 2.05 -1.53
CA LYS A 98 1.12 3.40 -0.96
C LYS A 98 0.20 4.28 -1.79
N CYS A 99 0.33 4.25 -3.13
CA CYS A 99 -0.57 5.02 -4.00
C CYS A 99 -2.03 4.65 -3.76
N GLY A 100 -2.33 3.35 -3.64
CA GLY A 100 -3.67 2.86 -3.27
C GLY A 100 -4.12 3.37 -1.91
N ASN A 101 -3.27 3.28 -0.89
CA ASN A 101 -3.60 3.78 0.46
C ASN A 101 -3.88 5.29 0.45
N TYR A 102 -3.09 6.10 -0.27
CA TYR A 102 -3.35 7.54 -0.38
C TYR A 102 -4.69 7.83 -1.04
N ILE A 103 -5.07 7.07 -2.07
CA ILE A 103 -6.36 7.22 -2.75
C ILE A 103 -7.52 6.79 -1.85
N TYR A 104 -7.32 5.76 -1.04
CA TYR A 104 -8.28 5.33 -0.01
C TYR A 104 -8.46 6.41 1.07
N MET A 105 -7.37 6.97 1.59
CA MET A 105 -7.43 8.07 2.58
C MET A 105 -8.15 9.32 2.06
N MET A 106 -8.02 9.61 0.76
CA MET A 106 -8.67 10.75 0.10
C MET A 106 -10.08 10.45 -0.43
N GLU A 107 -10.65 9.27 -0.16
CA GLU A 107 -11.92 8.81 -0.77
C GLU A 107 -13.08 9.79 -0.58
N LYS A 108 -13.11 10.52 0.55
CA LYS A 108 -14.12 11.56 0.83
C LYS A 108 -13.98 12.84 0.00
N THR A 109 -12.92 12.99 -0.80
CA THR A 109 -12.61 14.20 -1.59
C THR A 109 -12.54 13.97 -3.10
N ARG A 110 -12.96 12.78 -3.56
CA ARG A 110 -12.72 12.32 -4.94
C ARG A 110 -13.43 13.17 -6.00
N ILE A 111 -12.62 13.78 -6.87
CA ILE A 111 -12.91 13.89 -8.30
C ILE A 111 -12.12 12.74 -8.95
N ARG A 112 -12.81 11.83 -9.65
CA ARG A 112 -12.17 10.71 -10.35
C ARG A 112 -11.72 11.20 -11.72
N ASP A 113 -10.44 11.55 -11.82
CA ASP A 113 -9.87 11.95 -13.10
C ASP A 113 -9.62 10.72 -13.99
N PRO A 114 -9.78 10.86 -15.32
CA PRO A 114 -9.38 9.82 -16.26
C PRO A 114 -7.86 9.55 -16.15
N LEU A 115 -7.44 8.37 -16.62
CA LEU A 115 -6.02 8.01 -16.63
C LEU A 115 -5.21 9.10 -17.36
N SER A 116 -4.16 9.58 -16.71
CA SER A 116 -3.35 10.69 -17.20
C SER A 116 -2.52 10.33 -18.44
N LEU A 117 -2.32 9.04 -18.70
CA LEU A 117 -1.49 8.52 -19.80
C LEU A 117 -1.85 7.06 -20.16
N ASN A 118 -1.36 6.60 -21.31
CA ASN A 118 -1.46 5.21 -21.73
C ASN A 118 -0.33 4.37 -21.10
N TRP A 119 -0.63 3.74 -19.96
CA TRP A 119 0.33 2.99 -19.16
C TRP A 119 0.95 1.81 -19.90
N GLY A 120 0.18 1.15 -20.75
CA GLY A 120 0.63 0.03 -21.57
C GLY A 120 1.68 0.37 -22.62
N LYS A 121 2.00 1.65 -22.85
CA LYS A 121 3.11 2.09 -23.71
C LYS A 121 4.40 2.38 -22.95
N LEU A 122 4.37 2.39 -21.62
CA LEU A 122 5.56 2.61 -20.80
C LEU A 122 6.40 1.34 -20.80
N ASP A 123 7.72 1.48 -20.84
CA ASP A 123 8.64 0.40 -20.50
C ASP A 123 8.73 0.25 -18.97
N VAL A 124 9.48 -0.75 -18.50
CA VAL A 124 9.65 -1.03 -17.06
C VAL A 124 10.19 0.19 -16.31
N VAL A 125 11.17 0.88 -16.88
CA VAL A 125 11.80 2.06 -16.27
C VAL A 125 10.82 3.25 -16.25
N GLY A 126 10.10 3.47 -17.36
CA GLY A 126 9.05 4.48 -17.47
C GLY A 126 7.94 4.29 -16.44
N LEU A 127 7.49 3.05 -16.24
CA LEU A 127 6.52 2.69 -15.21
C LEU A 127 7.05 2.99 -13.80
N GLN A 128 8.28 2.56 -13.49
CA GLN A 128 8.90 2.85 -12.19
C GLN A 128 8.98 4.35 -11.90
N ARG A 129 9.44 5.14 -12.87
CA ARG A 129 9.52 6.60 -12.73
C ARG A 129 8.15 7.21 -12.49
N LYS A 130 7.15 6.80 -13.26
CA LYS A 130 5.80 7.38 -13.18
C LYS A 130 5.09 7.03 -11.89
N VAL A 131 5.20 5.79 -11.41
CA VAL A 131 4.66 5.39 -10.11
C VAL A 131 5.25 6.23 -8.98
N LYS A 132 6.57 6.46 -8.98
CA LYS A 132 7.23 7.31 -7.96
C LYS A 132 6.80 8.77 -8.02
N GLU A 133 6.62 9.31 -9.22
CA GLU A 133 6.10 10.67 -9.43
C GLU A 133 4.67 10.81 -8.85
N ILE A 134 3.82 9.83 -9.11
CA ILE A 134 2.44 9.79 -8.59
C ILE A 134 2.43 9.61 -7.08
N GLU A 135 3.26 8.72 -6.53
CA GLU A 135 3.41 8.53 -5.08
C GLU A 135 3.75 9.87 -4.39
N LYS A 136 4.73 10.60 -4.94
CA LYS A 136 5.13 11.92 -4.41
C LYS A 136 4.00 12.95 -4.50
N THR A 137 3.28 12.95 -5.62
CA THR A 137 2.17 13.90 -5.83
C THR A 137 0.99 13.61 -4.91
N LYS A 138 0.55 12.35 -4.83
CA LYS A 138 -0.58 11.93 -3.99
C LYS A 138 -0.26 12.07 -2.50
N SER A 139 0.95 11.72 -2.06
CA SER A 139 1.36 11.94 -0.65
C SER A 139 1.35 13.42 -0.27
N ALA A 140 1.81 14.32 -1.13
CA ALA A 140 1.75 15.76 -0.90
C ALA A 140 0.30 16.27 -0.79
N LEU A 141 -0.61 15.73 -1.61
CA LEU A 141 -2.04 16.05 -1.54
C LEU A 141 -2.67 15.58 -0.23
N VAL A 142 -2.40 14.35 0.20
CA VAL A 142 -2.86 13.81 1.50
C VAL A 142 -2.38 14.69 2.64
N LEU A 143 -1.09 15.05 2.67
CA LEU A 143 -0.52 15.91 3.72
C LEU A 143 -1.15 17.31 3.72
N LYS A 144 -1.40 17.88 2.54
CA LYS A 144 -2.09 19.17 2.41
C LYS A 144 -3.50 19.08 2.98
N GLN A 145 -4.25 18.04 2.62
CA GLN A 145 -5.61 17.83 3.13
C GLN A 145 -5.63 17.63 4.65
N LEU A 146 -4.71 16.83 5.21
CA LEU A 146 -4.59 16.63 6.65
C LEU A 146 -4.33 17.96 7.37
N ARG A 147 -3.39 18.76 6.89
CA ARG A 147 -3.09 20.09 7.48
C ARG A 147 -4.25 21.08 7.39
N THR A 148 -5.10 20.96 6.37
CA THR A 148 -6.31 21.80 6.28
C THR A 148 -7.46 21.31 7.15
N ALA A 149 -7.55 19.99 7.38
CA ALA A 149 -8.67 19.40 8.12
C ALA A 149 -8.46 19.43 9.64
N ILE A 150 -7.20 19.34 10.10
CA ILE A 150 -6.84 19.32 11.52
C ILE A 150 -5.64 20.22 11.78
N PRO A 151 -5.46 20.75 13.01
CA PRO A 151 -4.25 21.46 13.42
C PRO A 151 -3.08 20.46 13.60
N PHE A 152 -2.69 19.82 12.49
CA PHE A 152 -1.81 18.64 12.46
C PHE A 152 -0.49 18.87 13.20
N ASP A 153 0.16 20.01 12.97
CA ASP A 153 1.45 20.32 13.59
C ASP A 153 1.34 20.50 15.12
N ASN A 154 0.18 20.96 15.63
CA ASN A 154 -0.08 21.01 17.07
C ASN A 154 -0.32 19.61 17.63
N SER A 155 -1.13 18.79 16.96
CA SER A 155 -1.39 17.42 17.39
C SER A 155 -0.12 16.56 17.46
N VAL A 156 0.80 16.74 16.50
CA VAL A 156 2.12 16.09 16.52
C VAL A 156 2.93 16.57 17.72
N ARG A 157 2.98 17.88 17.97
CA ARG A 157 3.71 18.46 19.12
C ARG A 157 3.17 17.96 20.45
N ASP A 158 1.85 17.91 20.61
CA ASP A 158 1.20 17.46 21.84
C ASP A 158 1.47 15.98 22.08
N THR A 159 1.41 15.16 21.03
CA THR A 159 1.75 13.73 21.10
C THR A 159 3.22 13.52 21.49
N MET A 160 4.15 14.30 20.91
CA MET A 160 5.56 14.26 21.30
C MET A 160 5.75 14.70 22.76
N ALA A 161 5.03 15.72 23.22
CA ALA A 161 5.13 16.19 24.60
C ALA A 161 4.66 15.13 25.60
N LEU A 162 3.56 14.43 25.29
CA LEU A 162 3.02 13.38 26.14
C LEU A 162 3.92 12.13 26.14
N LEU A 163 4.28 11.62 24.96
CA LEU A 163 4.96 10.33 24.84
C LEU A 163 6.47 10.39 25.09
N LEU A 164 7.14 11.44 24.58
CA LEU A 164 8.61 11.52 24.63
C LEU A 164 9.12 12.40 25.77
N LYS A 165 8.39 13.48 26.07
CA LYS A 165 8.79 14.40 27.15
C LYS A 165 8.15 14.06 28.48
N CYS A 166 7.31 13.02 28.53
CA CYS A 166 6.58 12.59 29.72
C CYS A 166 5.93 13.77 30.45
N ARG A 167 5.40 14.73 29.67
CA ARG A 167 4.83 15.95 30.23
C ARG A 167 3.68 15.55 31.16
N ASP A 168 3.71 16.08 32.37
CA ASP A 168 2.73 15.83 33.43
C ASP A 168 2.68 14.36 33.95
N LEU A 169 3.63 13.51 33.55
CA LEU A 169 3.71 12.11 33.99
C LEU A 169 4.08 12.00 35.47
N ASP A 170 4.97 12.86 35.98
CA ASP A 170 5.38 12.84 37.40
C ASP A 170 4.20 13.14 38.34
N GLY A 171 3.36 14.10 37.97
CA GLY A 171 2.13 14.42 38.71
C GLY A 171 1.14 13.25 38.65
N LEU A 172 0.99 12.64 37.47
CA LEU A 172 0.13 11.49 37.27
C LEU A 172 0.59 10.28 38.09
N ILE A 173 1.88 9.94 38.03
CA ILE A 173 2.50 8.83 38.77
C ILE A 173 2.31 9.05 40.28
N ARG A 174 2.64 10.22 40.80
CA ARG A 174 2.43 10.53 42.24
C ARG A 174 0.96 10.44 42.63
N SER A 175 0.04 10.91 41.79
CA SER A 175 -1.39 10.86 42.09
C SER A 175 -2.00 9.45 42.04
N LYS A 176 -1.35 8.52 41.32
CA LYS A 176 -1.81 7.15 41.08
C LYS A 176 -0.85 6.09 41.62
N GLU A 177 0.12 6.48 42.43
CA GLU A 177 1.16 5.60 42.98
C GLU A 177 0.55 4.41 43.74
N SER A 178 -0.54 4.65 44.47
CA SER A 178 -1.28 3.65 45.24
C SER A 178 -1.94 2.54 44.41
N ILE A 179 -2.11 2.74 43.09
CA ILE A 179 -2.69 1.74 42.18
C ILE A 179 -1.65 1.15 41.21
N LEU A 180 -0.54 1.84 40.94
CA LEU A 180 0.46 1.42 39.96
C LEU A 180 1.19 0.12 40.34
N PHE A 181 1.32 -0.17 41.65
CA PHE A 181 2.01 -1.37 42.15
C PHE A 181 1.06 -2.54 42.47
N LYS A 182 -0.24 -2.40 42.19
CA LYS A 182 -1.22 -3.46 42.44
C LYS A 182 -1.38 -4.38 41.22
N PRO A 183 -1.75 -5.66 41.41
CA PRO A 183 -2.13 -6.54 40.32
C PRO A 183 -3.28 -5.95 39.49
N ILE A 184 -3.27 -6.20 38.18
CA ILE A 184 -4.22 -5.57 37.23
C ILE A 184 -5.68 -5.94 37.54
N GLU A 185 -5.90 -7.11 38.15
CA GLU A 185 -7.19 -7.61 38.63
C GLU A 185 -7.77 -6.78 39.78
N GLU A 186 -6.92 -6.11 40.56
CA GLU A 186 -7.34 -5.19 41.62
C GLU A 186 -7.54 -3.77 41.07
N VAL A 187 -6.68 -3.33 40.15
CA VAL A 187 -6.77 -2.00 39.52
C VAL A 187 -8.06 -1.84 38.73
N SER A 188 -8.49 -2.87 38.00
CA SER A 188 -9.75 -2.85 37.22
C SER A 188 -10.99 -2.59 38.09
N LYS A 189 -11.01 -3.06 39.34
CA LYS A 189 -12.09 -2.80 40.31
C LYS A 189 -12.15 -1.34 40.77
N PHE A 190 -11.01 -0.63 40.79
CA PHE A 190 -10.95 0.80 41.09
C PHE A 190 -11.40 1.66 39.89
N VAL A 191 -11.04 1.27 38.66
CA VAL A 191 -11.39 2.03 37.44
C VAL A 191 -12.90 1.99 37.16
N CYS A 192 -13.57 0.84 37.35
CA CYS A 192 -15.03 0.73 37.21
C CYS A 192 -15.82 1.62 38.19
N LYS A 193 -15.20 2.06 39.29
CA LYS A 193 -15.82 2.96 40.28
C LYS A 193 -15.65 4.45 39.95
N PHE A 194 -14.72 4.81 39.06
CA PHE A 194 -14.41 6.21 38.72
C PHE A 194 -15.08 6.68 37.41
N PHE A 195 -15.56 5.76 36.58
CA PHE A 195 -16.24 6.05 35.30
C PHE A 195 -17.70 5.57 35.26
N GLY A 196 -18.29 5.26 36.42
CA GLY A 196 -19.72 4.98 36.59
C GLY A 196 -20.47 6.19 37.13
#